data_AF-A0A2L0VKM4-F1
#
_entry.id   AF-A0A2L0VKM4-F1
#
_cell.length_a   1.000
_cell.length_b   1.000
_cell.length_c   1.000
_cell.angle_alpha   90.00
_cell.angle_beta   90.00
_cell.angle_gamma   90.00
#
_symmetry.space_group_name_H-M   'P 1'
#
loop_
_entity.id
_entity.type
_entity.pdbx_description
1 polymer ?
#
loop_
_entity_poly.entity_id
_entity_poly.type
_entity_poly.pdbx_seq_one_letter_code
_entity_poly.pdbx_strand_id
1 'polypeptide(L)'
;MPVNPAAIIEITAFDWVPDFARGFVRDLRPRWACEEVGLDYAERLISAVDRPSEHFRDQPWGQVPVLRDGDVHLFESGAILLHLAEKDERLLPRDPQGRATVTSWLFAAYNSVEPAMFELSTVDLFAAGEPWAKLRRPGLIDFIHTRFGKLAEALGDRPYLAGVFSVADIAMATVLREGIESGAVAEHPQLEAYLARCLERPAFDRALKAQLAAFREEAGPAER
;
A
#
# COMPACT_ATOMS: atom_id res chain seq x y z
N MET A 1 -8.67 -13.32 -13.55
CA MET A 1 -8.00 -12.25 -12.79
C MET A 1 -8.14 -10.99 -13.62
N PRO A 2 -8.35 -9.82 -13.01
CA PRO A 2 -8.56 -8.55 -13.69
C PRO A 2 -7.34 -8.04 -14.46
N VAL A 3 -6.17 -8.70 -14.36
CA VAL A 3 -5.03 -8.41 -15.23
C VAL A 3 -5.41 -8.72 -16.69
N ASN A 4 -5.61 -7.68 -17.48
CA ASN A 4 -6.05 -7.74 -18.85
C ASN A 4 -5.29 -6.69 -19.68
N PRO A 5 -4.40 -7.11 -20.60
CA PRO A 5 -3.62 -6.19 -21.43
C PRO A 5 -4.44 -5.25 -22.32
N ALA A 6 -5.74 -5.54 -22.53
CA ALA A 6 -6.65 -4.72 -23.31
C ALA A 6 -7.52 -3.77 -22.43
N ALA A 7 -7.30 -3.73 -21.12
CA ALA A 7 -8.05 -2.87 -20.22
C ALA A 7 -7.74 -1.38 -20.45
N ILE A 8 -8.74 -0.52 -20.21
CA ILE A 8 -8.59 0.94 -20.27
C ILE A 8 -7.75 1.47 -19.10
N ILE A 9 -7.90 0.85 -17.93
CA ILE A 9 -7.11 1.16 -16.75
C ILE A 9 -5.74 0.53 -16.94
N GLU A 10 -4.67 1.31 -16.83
CA GLU A 10 -3.28 0.86 -16.84
C GLU A 10 -2.62 1.28 -15.52
N ILE A 11 -1.96 0.34 -14.85
CA ILE A 11 -1.18 0.57 -13.64
C ILE A 11 0.31 0.43 -14.00
N THR A 12 1.06 1.52 -13.85
CA THR A 12 2.52 1.48 -13.96
C THR A 12 3.13 0.93 -12.68
N ALA A 13 4.00 -0.08 -12.79
CA ALA A 13 4.69 -0.74 -11.69
C ALA A 13 6.16 -1.04 -12.04
N PHE A 14 6.97 -1.43 -11.06
CA PHE A 14 8.33 -1.85 -11.32
C PHE A 14 8.39 -3.31 -11.83
N ASP A 15 9.32 -3.60 -12.73
CA ASP A 15 9.63 -4.95 -13.23
C ASP A 15 10.56 -5.75 -12.31
N TRP A 16 11.18 -5.10 -11.33
CA TRP A 16 12.06 -5.72 -10.34
C TRP A 16 12.16 -4.85 -9.09
N VAL A 17 12.28 -5.49 -7.93
CA VAL A 17 12.66 -4.87 -6.65
C VAL A 17 13.48 -5.88 -5.82
N PRO A 18 14.28 -5.42 -4.84
CA PRO A 18 14.93 -6.31 -3.87
C PRO A 18 13.91 -7.20 -3.14
N ASP A 19 14.35 -8.37 -2.68
CA ASP A 19 13.46 -9.38 -2.09
C ASP A 19 12.63 -8.86 -0.91
N PHE A 20 13.22 -8.03 -0.03
CA PHE A 20 12.50 -7.41 1.10
C PHE A 20 11.35 -6.48 0.67
N ALA A 21 11.38 -5.96 -0.57
CA ALA A 21 10.36 -5.07 -1.10
C ALA A 21 9.29 -5.80 -1.92
N ARG A 22 9.50 -7.07 -2.30
CA ARG A 22 8.54 -7.85 -3.07
C ARG A 22 7.25 -8.03 -2.26
N GLY A 23 6.13 -7.71 -2.88
CA GLY A 23 4.83 -7.70 -2.20
C GLY A 23 4.50 -6.38 -1.49
N PHE A 24 5.49 -5.53 -1.17
CA PHE A 24 5.31 -4.30 -0.38
C PHE A 24 5.33 -3.01 -1.20
N VAL A 25 5.61 -3.09 -2.51
CA VAL A 25 5.52 -1.92 -3.38
C VAL A 25 4.07 -1.41 -3.45
N ARG A 26 3.90 -0.09 -3.44
CA ARG A 26 2.58 0.57 -3.31
C ARG A 26 1.64 0.35 -4.49
N ASP A 27 2.10 -0.23 -5.60
CA ASP A 27 1.26 -0.66 -6.71
C ASP A 27 0.32 -1.82 -6.31
N LEU A 28 0.60 -2.52 -5.20
CA LEU A 28 -0.33 -3.48 -4.62
C LEU A 28 -1.69 -2.84 -4.27
N ARG A 29 -1.69 -1.59 -3.80
CA ARG A 29 -2.91 -0.88 -3.37
C ARG A 29 -3.95 -0.74 -4.50
N PRO A 30 -3.61 -0.16 -5.67
CA PRO A 30 -4.56 -0.08 -6.78
C PRO A 30 -4.91 -1.44 -7.37
N ARG A 31 -3.97 -2.40 -7.44
CA ARG A 31 -4.29 -3.79 -7.86
C ARG A 31 -5.35 -4.41 -6.95
N TRP A 32 -5.19 -4.25 -5.64
CA TRP A 32 -6.14 -4.76 -4.66
C TRP A 32 -7.50 -4.07 -4.80
N ALA A 33 -7.54 -2.75 -4.96
CA ALA A 33 -8.81 -2.05 -5.24
C ALA A 33 -9.50 -2.60 -6.50
N CYS A 34 -8.78 -2.76 -7.60
CA CYS A 34 -9.32 -3.35 -8.83
C CYS A 34 -9.86 -4.77 -8.61
N GLU A 35 -9.14 -5.61 -7.87
CA GLU A 35 -9.54 -6.98 -7.53
C GLU A 35 -10.77 -7.08 -6.63
N GLU A 36 -10.99 -6.10 -5.74
CA GLU A 36 -12.16 -6.03 -4.87
C GLU A 36 -13.43 -5.74 -5.66
N VAL A 37 -13.33 -4.87 -6.67
CA VAL A 37 -14.50 -4.44 -7.44
C VAL A 37 -14.63 -5.09 -8.82
N GLY A 38 -13.64 -5.89 -9.23
CA GLY A 38 -13.64 -6.56 -10.53
C GLY A 38 -13.37 -5.62 -11.69
N LEU A 39 -12.54 -4.59 -11.47
CA LEU A 39 -12.08 -3.70 -12.54
C LEU A 39 -10.86 -4.30 -13.22
N ASP A 40 -11.00 -4.58 -14.51
CA ASP A 40 -9.87 -5.00 -15.34
C ASP A 40 -8.80 -3.89 -15.42
N TYR A 41 -7.53 -4.26 -15.39
CA TYR A 41 -6.40 -3.36 -15.56
C TYR A 41 -5.23 -4.01 -16.34
N ALA A 42 -4.54 -3.21 -17.13
CA ALA A 42 -3.28 -3.53 -17.78
C ALA A 42 -2.10 -3.14 -16.89
N GLU A 43 -0.94 -3.75 -17.13
CA GLU A 43 0.30 -3.44 -16.41
C GLU A 43 1.31 -2.79 -17.35
N ARG A 44 1.84 -1.64 -16.95
CA ARG A 44 3.01 -1.03 -17.59
C ARG A 44 4.21 -1.19 -16.69
N LEU A 45 5.05 -2.17 -16.97
CA LEU A 45 6.24 -2.44 -16.16
C LEU A 45 7.42 -1.58 -16.63
N ILE A 46 8.10 -0.94 -15.68
CA ILE A 46 9.30 -0.11 -15.92
C ILE A 46 10.46 -0.56 -15.04
N SER A 47 11.69 -0.30 -15.47
CA SER A 47 12.88 -0.61 -14.67
C SER A 47 12.93 0.22 -13.39
N ALA A 48 13.16 -0.43 -12.25
CA ALA A 48 13.45 0.23 -10.98
C ALA A 48 14.89 0.79 -10.92
N VAL A 49 15.81 0.20 -11.70
CA VAL A 49 17.25 0.52 -11.74
C VAL A 49 17.51 1.67 -12.73
N ASP A 50 17.06 1.48 -13.97
CA ASP A 50 17.26 2.42 -15.08
C ASP A 50 15.92 3.05 -15.49
N ARG A 51 15.39 3.90 -14.61
CA ARG A 51 14.05 4.49 -14.79
C ARG A 51 13.95 5.27 -16.10
N PRO A 52 12.94 5.00 -16.96
CA PRO A 52 12.76 5.74 -18.21
C PRO A 52 12.55 7.24 -17.96
N SER A 53 13.23 8.09 -18.74
CA SER A 53 13.19 9.55 -18.54
C SER A 53 11.78 10.15 -18.64
N GLU A 54 10.93 9.57 -19.48
CA GLU A 54 9.55 9.97 -19.68
C GLU A 54 8.65 9.65 -18.48
N HIS A 55 9.02 8.66 -17.65
CA HIS A 55 8.29 8.34 -16.42
C HIS A 55 8.28 9.52 -15.45
N PHE A 56 9.32 10.36 -15.43
CA PHE A 56 9.37 11.54 -14.59
C PHE A 56 8.36 12.64 -15.00
N ARG A 57 7.75 12.53 -16.19
CA ARG A 57 6.60 13.37 -16.57
C ARG A 57 5.30 12.87 -15.96
N ASP A 58 5.18 11.55 -15.77
CA ASP A 58 4.03 10.91 -15.14
C ASP A 58 4.12 10.95 -13.60
N GLN A 59 5.33 10.80 -13.03
CA GLN A 59 5.59 10.83 -11.59
C GLN A 59 6.92 11.57 -11.28
N PRO A 60 6.89 12.78 -10.67
CA PRO A 60 8.06 13.65 -10.54
C PRO A 60 9.25 13.10 -9.74
N TRP A 61 9.03 12.09 -8.88
CA TRP A 61 10.04 11.44 -8.05
C TRP A 61 10.47 10.06 -8.60
N GLY A 62 9.99 9.69 -9.80
CA GLY A 62 10.23 8.41 -10.45
C GLY A 62 9.68 7.20 -9.68
N GLN A 63 8.69 7.39 -8.81
CA GLN A 63 8.09 6.31 -8.02
C GLN A 63 6.93 5.64 -8.79
N VAL A 64 6.46 4.52 -8.27
CA VAL A 64 5.24 3.82 -8.70
C VAL A 64 4.28 3.70 -7.50
N PRO A 65 2.96 3.59 -7.70
CA PRO A 65 2.26 3.50 -8.97
C PRO A 65 1.95 4.84 -9.65
N VAL A 66 1.76 4.77 -10.96
CA VAL A 66 1.00 5.73 -11.78
C VAL A 66 -0.22 5.00 -12.32
N LEU A 67 -1.37 5.67 -12.41
CA LEU A 67 -2.56 5.15 -13.06
C LEU A 67 -2.91 5.98 -14.29
N ARG A 68 -3.24 5.30 -15.38
CA ARG A 68 -3.93 5.87 -16.55
C ARG A 68 -5.30 5.20 -16.67
N ASP A 69 -6.33 5.98 -16.88
CA ASP A 69 -7.70 5.52 -17.10
C ASP A 69 -8.35 6.43 -18.15
N GLY A 70 -8.18 6.05 -19.42
CA GLY A 70 -8.47 6.93 -20.55
C GLY A 70 -7.66 8.23 -20.48
N ASP A 71 -8.35 9.36 -20.39
CA ASP A 71 -7.77 10.70 -20.30
C ASP A 71 -7.32 11.09 -18.88
N VAL A 72 -7.63 10.27 -17.87
CA VAL A 72 -7.31 10.55 -16.46
C VAL A 72 -5.96 9.94 -16.10
N HIS A 73 -4.96 10.79 -15.85
CA HIS A 73 -3.60 10.39 -15.49
C HIS A 73 -3.26 10.94 -14.10
N LEU A 74 -2.82 10.07 -13.19
CA LEU A 74 -2.47 10.46 -11.83
C LEU A 74 -1.41 9.55 -11.21
N PHE A 75 -0.70 10.10 -10.25
CA PHE A 75 0.21 9.39 -9.36
C PHE A 75 -0.25 9.55 -7.91
N GLU A 76 0.48 8.94 -6.97
CA GLU A 76 0.10 8.72 -5.57
C GLU A 76 -0.95 7.63 -5.37
N SER A 77 -0.54 6.53 -4.73
CA SER A 77 -1.43 5.40 -4.45
C SER A 77 -2.71 5.79 -3.70
N GLY A 78 -2.69 6.82 -2.85
CA GLY A 78 -3.89 7.32 -2.16
C GLY A 78 -4.87 8.03 -3.09
N ALA A 79 -4.37 8.87 -4.00
CA ALA A 79 -5.19 9.54 -5.01
C ALA A 79 -5.76 8.52 -6.01
N ILE A 80 -4.94 7.54 -6.41
CA ILE A 80 -5.35 6.43 -7.27
C ILE A 80 -6.48 5.61 -6.63
N LEU A 81 -6.35 5.29 -5.33
CA LEU A 81 -7.40 4.60 -4.59
C LEU A 81 -8.72 5.39 -4.59
N LEU A 82 -8.68 6.69 -4.31
CA LEU A 82 -9.88 7.53 -4.36
C LEU A 82 -10.53 7.53 -5.76
N HIS A 83 -9.72 7.67 -6.81
CA HIS A 83 -10.20 7.62 -8.20
C HIS A 83 -10.87 6.28 -8.54
N LEU A 84 -10.25 5.17 -8.18
CA LEU A 84 -10.83 3.83 -8.40
C LEU A 84 -12.11 3.63 -7.59
N ALA A 85 -12.18 4.16 -6.37
CA ALA A 85 -13.37 4.06 -5.52
C ALA A 85 -14.55 4.89 -6.04
N GLU A 86 -14.30 5.93 -6.85
CA GLU A 86 -15.38 6.64 -7.55
C GLU A 86 -16.14 5.75 -8.55
N LYS A 87 -15.59 4.60 -8.94
CA LYS A 87 -16.23 3.69 -9.89
C LYS A 87 -17.16 2.67 -9.21
N ASP A 88 -17.06 2.48 -7.89
CA ASP A 88 -17.83 1.47 -7.18
C ASP A 88 -18.01 1.80 -5.68
N GLU A 89 -19.26 1.84 -5.23
CA GLU A 89 -19.64 2.24 -3.87
C GLU A 89 -19.17 1.26 -2.79
N ARG A 90 -18.79 0.03 -3.15
CA ARG A 90 -18.21 -0.95 -2.22
C ARG A 90 -16.89 -0.46 -1.61
N LEU A 91 -16.18 0.45 -2.28
CA LEU A 91 -14.88 0.96 -1.84
C LEU A 91 -14.96 2.36 -1.22
N LEU A 92 -16.03 3.10 -1.48
CA LEU A 92 -16.25 4.45 -0.95
C LEU A 92 -17.76 4.77 -0.93
N PRO A 93 -18.38 4.90 0.25
CA PRO A 93 -19.79 5.30 0.37
C PRO A 93 -20.06 6.66 -0.29
N ARG A 94 -21.29 6.85 -0.77
CA ARG A 94 -21.74 8.11 -1.38
C ARG A 94 -22.39 9.09 -0.42
N ASP A 95 -22.83 8.61 0.74
CA ASP A 95 -23.36 9.52 1.74
C ASP A 95 -22.24 10.44 2.25
N PRO A 96 -22.53 11.72 2.53
CA PRO A 96 -21.48 12.69 2.86
C PRO A 96 -20.62 12.28 4.07
N GLN A 97 -21.23 11.66 5.08
CA GLN A 97 -20.53 11.30 6.32
C GLN A 97 -19.64 10.07 6.10
N GLY A 98 -20.14 9.01 5.48
CA GLY A 98 -19.39 7.80 5.17
C GLY A 98 -18.19 8.11 4.27
N ARG A 99 -18.40 8.93 3.23
CA ARG A 99 -17.31 9.40 2.36
C ARG A 99 -16.24 10.17 3.13
N ALA A 100 -16.65 11.10 3.99
CA ALA A 100 -15.72 11.88 4.81
C ALA A 100 -14.93 10.96 5.76
N THR A 101 -15.60 10.01 6.42
CA THR A 101 -14.97 9.05 7.32
C THR A 101 -13.95 8.17 6.61
N VAL A 102 -14.27 7.59 5.45
CA VAL A 102 -13.30 6.80 4.65
C VAL A 102 -12.11 7.67 4.24
N THR A 103 -12.37 8.90 3.76
CA THR A 103 -11.31 9.82 3.35
C THR A 103 -10.38 10.16 4.52
N SER A 104 -10.93 10.44 5.71
CA SER A 104 -10.12 10.69 6.91
C SER A 104 -9.23 9.51 7.27
N TRP A 105 -9.75 8.28 7.25
CA TRP A 105 -8.97 7.09 7.55
C TRP A 105 -7.93 6.77 6.48
N LEU A 106 -8.24 7.03 5.21
CA LEU A 106 -7.27 6.93 4.13
C LEU A 106 -6.07 7.84 4.41
N PHE A 107 -6.30 9.13 4.68
CA PHE A 107 -5.21 10.04 5.04
C PHE A 107 -4.53 9.71 6.37
N ALA A 108 -5.26 9.14 7.34
CA ALA A 108 -4.65 8.66 8.57
C ALA A 108 -3.61 7.55 8.30
N ALA A 109 -3.87 6.65 7.34
CA ALA A 109 -2.89 5.64 6.92
C ALA A 109 -1.59 6.30 6.44
N TYR A 110 -1.68 7.25 5.49
CA TYR A 110 -0.50 7.91 4.90
C TYR A 110 0.22 8.89 5.83
N ASN A 111 -0.51 9.63 6.66
CA ASN A 111 0.06 10.78 7.39
C ASN A 111 0.23 10.54 8.88
N SER A 112 -0.50 9.58 9.47
CA SER A 112 -0.46 9.33 10.91
C SER A 112 0.21 8.00 11.29
N VAL A 113 0.24 7.03 10.38
CA VAL A 113 0.75 5.68 10.65
C VAL A 113 1.97 5.34 9.80
N GLU A 114 1.87 5.46 8.48
CA GLU A 114 2.93 5.12 7.52
C GLU A 114 4.28 5.82 7.77
N PRO A 115 4.37 7.09 8.21
CA PRO A 115 5.66 7.75 8.40
C PRO A 115 6.53 7.06 9.46
N ALA A 116 5.91 6.53 10.52
CA ALA A 116 6.63 5.80 11.57
C ALA A 116 7.11 4.42 11.07
N MET A 117 6.32 3.76 10.22
CA MET A 117 6.70 2.49 9.60
C MET A 117 7.85 2.67 8.62
N PHE A 118 7.82 3.73 7.80
CA PHE A 118 8.91 4.06 6.88
C PHE A 118 10.20 4.41 7.62
N GLU A 119 10.11 5.14 8.74
CA GLU A 119 11.26 5.39 9.61
C GLU A 119 11.82 4.07 10.18
N LEU A 120 10.95 3.14 10.56
CA LEU A 120 11.37 1.84 11.09
C LEU A 120 12.10 1.03 10.02
N SER A 121 11.59 0.96 8.79
CA SER A 121 12.30 0.33 7.67
C SER A 121 13.64 1.00 7.39
N THR A 122 13.73 2.33 7.54
CA THR A 122 14.99 3.06 7.43
C THR A 122 15.98 2.62 8.49
N VAL A 123 15.57 2.53 9.74
CA VAL A 123 16.40 2.10 10.87
C VAL A 123 16.82 0.63 10.75
N ASP A 124 15.89 -0.26 10.41
CA ASP A 124 16.11 -1.72 10.46
C ASP A 124 16.74 -2.28 9.17
N LEU A 125 16.52 -1.65 8.01
CA LEU A 125 17.00 -2.15 6.71
C LEU A 125 18.10 -1.27 6.11
N PHE A 126 17.83 0.03 5.97
CA PHE A 126 18.71 0.93 5.21
C PHE A 126 19.88 1.50 6.02
N ALA A 127 19.72 1.59 7.34
CA ALA A 127 20.71 2.15 8.27
C ALA A 127 21.13 1.17 9.37
N ALA A 128 20.90 -0.14 9.19
CA ALA A 128 21.15 -1.16 10.22
C ALA A 128 22.60 -1.16 10.76
N GLY A 129 23.56 -0.78 9.93
CA GLY A 129 24.98 -0.66 10.29
C GLY A 129 25.36 0.63 11.02
N GLU A 130 24.47 1.62 11.04
CA GLU A 130 24.75 2.95 11.58
C GLU A 130 24.55 3.01 13.11
N PRO A 131 25.48 3.58 13.90
CA PRO A 131 25.33 3.66 15.34
C PRO A 131 24.07 4.40 15.80
N TRP A 132 23.66 5.44 15.07
CA TRP A 132 22.46 6.23 15.41
C TRP A 132 21.17 5.41 15.26
N ALA A 133 21.13 4.46 14.33
CA ALA A 133 19.94 3.62 14.10
C ALA A 133 19.64 2.76 15.32
N LYS A 134 20.67 2.14 15.91
CA LYS A 134 20.57 1.35 17.15
C LYS A 134 20.05 2.17 18.33
N LEU A 135 20.48 3.43 18.44
CA LEU A 135 20.03 4.35 19.50
C LEU A 135 18.60 4.86 19.25
N ARG A 136 18.22 5.05 17.98
CA ARG A 136 16.90 5.55 17.58
C ARG A 136 15.79 4.51 17.75
N ARG A 137 16.11 3.22 17.49
CA ARG A 137 15.14 2.12 17.38
C ARG A 137 14.22 1.96 18.61
N PRO A 138 14.70 1.94 19.87
CA PRO A 138 13.82 1.70 21.01
C PRO A 138 12.71 2.75 21.14
N GLY A 139 13.06 4.04 21.08
CA GLY A 139 12.07 5.11 21.15
C GLY A 139 11.17 5.20 19.91
N LEU A 140 11.59 4.64 18.77
CA LEU A 140 10.73 4.53 17.58
C LEU A 140 9.67 3.45 17.79
N ILE A 141 10.06 2.29 18.31
CA ILE A 141 9.15 1.20 18.65
C ILE A 141 8.10 1.67 19.67
N ASP A 142 8.51 2.35 20.76
CA ASP A 142 7.59 2.92 21.75
C ASP A 142 6.57 3.90 21.11
N PHE A 143 7.04 4.72 20.18
CA PHE A 143 6.17 5.64 19.43
C PHE A 143 5.18 4.90 18.54
N ILE A 144 5.63 3.84 17.85
CA ILE A 144 4.77 2.99 17.01
C ILE A 144 3.70 2.30 17.87
N HIS A 145 4.06 1.72 19.02
CA HIS A 145 3.08 1.12 19.95
C HIS A 145 2.06 2.15 20.43
N THR A 146 2.48 3.37 20.72
CA THR A 146 1.55 4.45 21.09
C THR A 146 0.56 4.74 19.96
N ARG A 147 1.05 4.82 18.72
CA ARG A 147 0.20 5.06 17.53
C ARG A 147 -0.76 3.91 17.28
N PHE A 148 -0.27 2.68 17.35
CA PHE A 148 -1.07 1.47 17.13
C PHE A 148 -2.10 1.29 18.24
N GLY A 149 -1.76 1.55 19.50
CA GLY A 149 -2.72 1.57 20.60
C GLY A 149 -3.88 2.54 20.35
N LYS A 150 -3.59 3.75 19.85
CA LYS A 150 -4.64 4.72 19.47
C LYS A 150 -5.46 4.30 18.25
N LEU A 151 -4.84 3.65 17.28
CA LEU A 151 -5.55 3.07 16.14
C LEU A 151 -6.50 1.94 16.59
N ALA A 152 -6.04 1.06 17.49
CA ALA A 152 -6.84 -0.01 18.06
C ALA A 152 -8.04 0.55 18.85
N GLU A 153 -7.79 1.49 19.76
CA GLU A 153 -8.83 2.18 20.52
C GLU A 153 -9.88 2.81 19.59
N ALA A 154 -9.43 3.51 18.56
CA ALA A 154 -10.32 4.15 17.60
C ALA A 154 -11.09 3.13 16.74
N LEU A 155 -10.48 2.02 16.35
CA LEU A 155 -11.16 0.94 15.61
C LEU A 155 -12.33 0.37 16.43
N GLY A 156 -12.11 0.13 17.73
CA GLY A 156 -13.07 -0.57 18.59
C GLY A 156 -13.53 -1.92 18.00
N ASP A 157 -14.78 -2.31 18.25
CA ASP A 157 -15.30 -3.59 17.75
C ASP A 157 -15.71 -3.57 16.26
N ARG A 158 -15.39 -2.50 15.53
CA ARG A 158 -15.76 -2.39 14.13
C ARG A 158 -14.94 -3.37 13.28
N PRO A 159 -15.56 -4.03 12.29
CA PRO A 159 -14.83 -4.97 11.44
C PRO A 159 -13.76 -4.26 10.60
N TYR A 160 -14.04 -3.01 10.21
CA TYR A 160 -13.23 -2.13 9.34
C TYR A 160 -13.25 -0.68 9.82
N LEU A 161 -12.32 0.15 9.36
CA LEU A 161 -12.07 1.52 9.86
C LEU A 161 -13.28 2.46 9.70
N ALA A 162 -14.06 2.28 8.64
CA ALA A 162 -15.30 3.04 8.39
C ALA A 162 -16.56 2.21 8.65
N GLY A 163 -16.45 1.08 9.35
CA GLY A 163 -17.55 0.14 9.60
C GLY A 163 -17.75 -0.89 8.48
N VAL A 164 -17.53 -0.51 7.23
CA VAL A 164 -17.45 -1.42 6.06
C VAL A 164 -16.08 -1.32 5.42
N PHE A 165 -15.65 -2.38 4.71
CA PHE A 165 -14.36 -2.40 4.01
C PHE A 165 -14.34 -1.32 2.94
N SER A 166 -13.22 -0.62 2.80
CA SER A 166 -13.06 0.53 1.93
C SER A 166 -11.62 0.71 1.48
N VAL A 167 -11.36 1.72 0.64
CA VAL A 167 -9.98 2.09 0.28
C VAL A 167 -9.11 2.52 1.47
N ALA A 168 -9.73 2.98 2.56
CA ALA A 168 -8.99 3.30 3.78
C ALA A 168 -8.36 2.03 4.39
N ASP A 169 -9.09 0.92 4.34
CA ASP A 169 -8.63 -0.36 4.86
C ASP A 169 -7.52 -0.95 3.97
N ILE A 170 -7.62 -0.81 2.64
CA ILE A 170 -6.55 -1.17 1.70
C ILE A 170 -5.25 -0.43 2.07
N ALA A 171 -5.32 0.89 2.23
CA ALA A 171 -4.14 1.68 2.60
C ALA A 171 -3.60 1.28 3.98
N MET A 172 -4.44 1.27 5.01
CA MET A 172 -4.01 0.96 6.38
C MET A 172 -3.47 -0.46 6.52
N ALA A 173 -4.12 -1.46 5.92
CA ALA A 173 -3.67 -2.85 6.01
C ALA A 173 -2.29 -3.03 5.37
N THR A 174 -2.02 -2.41 4.22
CA THR A 174 -0.68 -2.48 3.63
C THR A 174 0.39 -1.83 4.50
N VAL A 175 0.09 -0.71 5.18
CA VAL A 175 1.00 -0.06 6.13
C VAL A 175 1.24 -0.94 7.36
N LEU A 176 0.18 -1.50 7.96
CA LEU A 176 0.31 -2.38 9.14
C LEU A 176 1.09 -3.66 8.80
N ARG A 177 0.98 -4.16 7.57
CA ARG A 177 1.70 -5.36 7.13
C ARG A 177 3.22 -5.18 7.17
N GLU A 178 3.73 -3.96 6.98
CA GLU A 178 5.15 -3.63 7.14
C GLU A 178 5.63 -3.77 8.60
N GLY A 179 4.70 -3.74 9.57
CA GLY A 179 4.99 -3.87 11.01
C GLY A 179 4.86 -5.27 11.57
N ILE A 180 4.62 -6.29 10.74
CA ILE A 180 4.51 -7.69 11.20
C ILE A 180 5.86 -8.17 11.72
N GLU A 181 6.94 -7.98 10.96
CA GLU A 181 8.27 -8.50 11.31
C GLU A 181 8.85 -7.86 12.57
N SER A 182 8.49 -6.60 12.86
CA SER A 182 8.92 -5.93 14.08
C SER A 182 8.16 -6.39 15.33
N GLY A 183 7.10 -7.19 15.17
CA GLY A 183 6.21 -7.61 16.26
C GLY A 183 5.23 -6.53 16.72
N ALA A 184 5.31 -5.30 16.17
CA ALA A 184 4.54 -4.16 16.64
C ALA A 184 3.02 -4.38 16.54
N VAL A 185 2.55 -5.09 15.51
CA VAL A 185 1.13 -5.43 15.34
C VAL A 185 0.65 -6.48 16.35
N ALA A 186 1.49 -7.47 16.67
CA ALA A 186 1.13 -8.59 17.54
C ALA A 186 0.89 -8.17 19.01
N GLU A 187 1.46 -7.04 19.44
CA GLU A 187 1.17 -6.46 20.75
C GLU A 187 -0.24 -5.84 20.86
N HIS A 188 -0.96 -5.73 19.74
CA HIS A 188 -2.31 -5.21 19.68
C HIS A 188 -3.26 -6.25 19.04
N PRO A 189 -3.81 -7.21 19.82
CA PRO A 189 -4.60 -8.32 19.28
C PRO A 189 -5.79 -7.89 18.40
N GLN A 190 -6.37 -6.73 18.70
CA GLN A 190 -7.46 -6.17 17.92
C GLN A 190 -7.01 -5.69 16.52
N LEU A 191 -5.80 -5.12 16.42
CA LEU A 191 -5.19 -4.76 15.14
C LEU A 191 -4.70 -5.98 14.39
N GLU A 192 -4.14 -6.95 15.08
CA GLU A 192 -3.76 -8.24 14.49
C GLU A 192 -4.98 -8.91 13.86
N ALA A 193 -6.11 -9.00 14.59
CA ALA A 193 -7.35 -9.54 14.06
C ALA A 193 -7.92 -8.70 12.91
N TYR A 194 -7.82 -7.37 12.96
CA TYR A 194 -8.21 -6.49 11.86
C TYR A 194 -7.37 -6.71 10.61
N LEU A 195 -6.04 -6.78 10.78
CA LEU A 195 -5.13 -7.03 9.68
C LEU A 195 -5.39 -8.39 9.07
N ALA A 196 -5.54 -9.45 9.88
CA ALA A 196 -5.90 -10.78 9.41
C ALA A 196 -7.17 -10.76 8.56
N ARG A 197 -8.26 -10.13 9.04
CA ARG A 197 -9.51 -9.98 8.26
C ARG A 197 -9.32 -9.26 6.93
N CYS A 198 -8.42 -8.29 6.86
CA CYS A 198 -8.09 -7.59 5.62
C CYS A 198 -7.30 -8.48 4.65
N LEU A 199 -6.31 -9.22 5.15
CA LEU A 199 -5.44 -10.07 4.33
C LEU A 199 -6.10 -11.40 3.90
N GLU A 200 -7.10 -11.88 4.64
CA GLU A 200 -7.90 -13.06 4.29
C GLU A 200 -8.85 -12.82 3.09
N ARG A 201 -8.99 -11.57 2.64
CA ARG A 201 -9.85 -11.23 1.51
C ARG A 201 -9.29 -11.85 0.22
N PRO A 202 -10.09 -12.60 -0.58
CA PRO A 202 -9.58 -13.22 -1.81
C PRO A 202 -8.97 -12.25 -2.81
N ALA A 203 -9.44 -11.00 -2.83
CA ALA A 203 -8.90 -9.96 -3.69
C ALA A 203 -7.46 -9.55 -3.32
N PHE A 204 -7.13 -9.58 -2.03
CA PHE A 204 -5.76 -9.33 -1.56
C PHE A 204 -4.79 -10.38 -2.11
N ASP A 205 -5.14 -11.67 -1.96
CA ASP A 205 -4.32 -12.78 -2.45
C ASP A 205 -4.10 -12.70 -3.98
N ARG A 206 -5.15 -12.41 -4.75
CA ARG A 206 -5.02 -12.24 -6.21
C ARG A 206 -4.15 -11.04 -6.58
N ALA A 207 -4.32 -9.90 -5.91
CA ALA A 207 -3.51 -8.71 -6.14
C ALA A 207 -2.03 -8.94 -5.82
N LEU A 208 -1.75 -9.62 -4.70
CA LEU A 208 -0.39 -9.98 -4.29
C LEU A 208 0.24 -10.95 -5.28
N LYS A 209 -0.49 -11.98 -5.72
CA LYS A 209 -0.02 -12.91 -6.75
C LYS A 209 0.29 -12.21 -8.07
N ALA A 210 -0.59 -11.29 -8.51
CA ALA A 210 -0.36 -10.50 -9.71
C ALA A 210 0.90 -9.63 -9.59
N GLN A 211 1.09 -8.96 -8.46
CA GLN A 211 2.29 -8.16 -8.20
C GLN A 211 3.57 -9.01 -8.20
N LEU A 212 3.56 -10.14 -7.51
CA LEU A 212 4.73 -11.03 -7.46
C LEU A 212 5.07 -11.62 -8.83
N ALA A 213 4.07 -11.90 -9.66
CA ALA A 213 4.25 -12.39 -11.03
C ALA A 213 4.81 -11.33 -12.00
N ALA A 214 4.70 -10.03 -11.67
CA ALA A 214 5.23 -8.95 -12.49
C ALA A 214 6.76 -8.83 -12.39
N PHE A 215 7.38 -9.32 -11.32
CA PHE A 215 8.81 -9.20 -11.10
C PHE A 215 9.61 -10.22 -11.92
N ARG A 216 10.72 -9.76 -12.53
CA ARG A 216 11.63 -10.56 -13.36
C ARG A 216 13.00 -10.64 -12.71
N GLU A 217 13.53 -11.84 -12.50
CA GLU A 217 14.84 -12.03 -11.87
C GLU A 217 15.98 -11.36 -12.65
N GLU A 218 15.92 -11.39 -13.98
CA GLU A 218 16.93 -10.81 -14.87
C GLU A 218 16.94 -9.27 -14.91
N ALA A 219 15.93 -8.60 -14.35
CA ALA A 219 15.81 -7.15 -14.35
C ALA A 219 16.50 -6.47 -13.14
N GLY A 220 17.16 -7.25 -12.28
CA GLY A 220 17.98 -6.74 -11.18
C GLY A 220 19.29 -6.09 -11.63
N PRO A 221 19.98 -5.35 -10.76
CA PRO A 221 21.31 -4.82 -11.06
C PRO A 221 22.27 -5.96 -11.36
N ALA A 222 23.12 -5.79 -12.39
CA ALA A 222 24.18 -6.75 -12.68
C ALA A 222 25.06 -6.95 -11.44
N GLU A 223 25.33 -8.20 -11.07
CA GLU A 223 26.30 -8.53 -10.01
C GLU A 223 27.62 -7.82 -10.31
N ARG A 224 28.07 -6.97 -9.37
CA ARG A 224 29.36 -6.27 -9.45
C ARG A 224 30.42 -7.01 -8.68
#